data_AF-B9SY55-F1
#
_entry.id   AF-B9SY55-F1
#
_cell.length_a   1.000
_cell.length_b   1.000
_cell.length_c   1.000
_cell.angle_alpha   90.00
_cell.angle_beta   90.00
_cell.angle_gamma   90.00
#
_symmetry.space_group_name_H-M   'P 1'
#
loop_
_entity.id
_entity.type
_entity.pdbx_description
1 polymer ?
#
loop_
_entity_poly.entity_id
_entity_poly.type
_entity_poly.pdbx_seq_one_letter_code
_entity_poly.pdbx_strand_id
1 'polypeptide(L)'
;MNSDAVLFCRAKIFEKFKDSEGNFKTSLINDALGMLSLYEVTHLSIGGEDVLDEALAFTTTNLQSVLPQLNTHLAAQVSRALNRPMRKYLPRNCIKKS
;
A
#
# COMPACT_ATOMS: atom_id res chain seq x y z
N MET A 1 -8.62 19.92 -15.04
CA MET A 1 -8.99 18.49 -15.10
C MET A 1 -9.12 17.99 -13.67
N ASN A 2 -10.27 17.43 -13.32
CA ASN A 2 -10.77 17.34 -11.95
C ASN A 2 -9.91 16.41 -11.08
N SER A 3 -9.30 16.98 -10.03
CA SER A 3 -8.53 16.28 -9.00
C SER A 3 -9.29 15.09 -8.41
N ASP A 4 -10.61 15.20 -8.33
CA ASP A 4 -11.48 14.20 -7.72
C ASP A 4 -11.57 12.89 -8.52
N ALA A 5 -11.41 12.95 -9.86
CA ALA A 5 -11.48 11.76 -10.70
C ALA A 5 -10.23 10.88 -10.60
N VAL A 6 -9.05 11.48 -10.40
CA VAL A 6 -7.79 10.73 -10.22
C VAL A 6 -7.73 10.11 -8.81
N LEU A 7 -8.25 10.83 -7.81
CA LEU A 7 -8.34 10.35 -6.43
C LEU A 7 -9.33 9.18 -6.31
N PHE A 8 -10.52 9.30 -6.90
CA PHE A 8 -11.57 8.27 -6.88
C PHE A 8 -11.19 6.96 -7.60
N CYS A 9 -10.31 7.01 -8.60
CA CYS A 9 -9.80 5.81 -9.27
C CYS A 9 -8.84 5.00 -8.40
N ARG A 10 -8.14 5.64 -7.44
CA ARG A 10 -7.11 4.97 -6.62
C ARG A 10 -7.72 4.10 -5.53
N ALA A 11 -8.66 4.63 -4.74
CA ALA A 11 -9.40 3.87 -3.72
C ALA A 11 -10.13 2.65 -4.33
N LYS A 12 -10.72 2.79 -5.52
CA LYS A 12 -11.40 1.69 -6.22
C LYS A 12 -10.50 0.52 -6.58
N ILE A 13 -9.20 0.73 -6.74
CA ILE A 13 -8.25 -0.37 -6.97
C ILE A 13 -8.14 -1.24 -5.72
N PHE A 14 -8.34 -0.69 -4.52
CA PHE A 14 -8.28 -1.43 -3.25
C PHE A 14 -9.55 -2.24 -2.97
N GLU A 15 -10.71 -1.77 -3.43
CA GLU A 15 -11.99 -2.46 -3.24
C GLU A 15 -12.01 -3.89 -3.81
N LYS A 16 -11.33 -4.14 -4.94
CA LYS A 16 -11.25 -5.50 -5.52
C LYS A 16 -10.49 -6.50 -4.62
N PHE A 17 -9.66 -5.98 -3.73
CA PHE A 17 -8.85 -6.73 -2.78
C PHE A 17 -9.55 -6.92 -1.43
N LYS A 18 -10.72 -6.30 -1.24
CA LYS A 18 -11.58 -6.49 -0.08
C LYS A 18 -12.61 -7.60 -0.31
N ASP A 19 -12.95 -8.32 0.75
CA ASP A 19 -14.03 -9.30 0.78
C ASP A 19 -15.40 -8.63 0.96
N SER A 20 -16.46 -9.42 1.04
CA SER A 20 -17.83 -8.92 1.26
C SER A 20 -18.02 -8.25 2.63
N GLU A 21 -17.10 -8.47 3.57
CA GLU A 21 -17.11 -7.86 4.91
C GLU A 21 -16.31 -6.55 4.94
N GLY A 22 -15.68 -6.17 3.83
CA GLY A 22 -14.87 -4.95 3.70
C GLY A 22 -13.43 -5.11 4.20
N ASN A 23 -13.00 -6.33 4.52
CA ASN A 23 -11.65 -6.64 4.98
C ASN A 23 -10.76 -7.08 3.82
N PHE A 24 -9.45 -6.83 3.91
CA PHE A 24 -8.51 -7.33 2.91
C PHE A 24 -8.46 -8.86 2.92
N LYS A 25 -8.64 -9.46 1.74
CA LYS A 25 -8.68 -10.91 1.58
C LYS A 25 -7.39 -11.56 2.07
N THR A 26 -7.52 -12.53 2.98
CA THR A 26 -6.38 -13.34 3.46
C THR A 26 -5.70 -14.13 2.34
N SER A 27 -6.41 -14.40 1.23
CA SER A 27 -5.82 -15.02 0.03
C SER A 27 -4.66 -14.20 -0.56
N LEU A 28 -4.61 -12.88 -0.31
CA LEU A 28 -3.50 -12.02 -0.74
C LEU A 28 -2.19 -12.35 -0.01
N ILE A 29 -2.26 -12.97 1.18
CA ILE A 29 -1.08 -13.35 1.95
C ILE A 29 -0.24 -14.39 1.20
N ASN A 30 -0.91 -15.26 0.42
CA ASN A 30 -0.27 -16.26 -0.42
C ASN A 30 0.35 -15.67 -1.71
N ASP A 31 -0.02 -14.44 -2.09
CA ASP A 31 0.54 -13.72 -3.23
C ASP A 31 1.42 -12.56 -2.75
N ALA A 32 2.61 -12.92 -2.29
CA ALA A 32 3.60 -11.95 -1.80
C ALA A 32 3.99 -10.89 -2.84
N LEU A 33 3.86 -11.21 -4.14
CA LEU A 33 4.16 -10.27 -5.22
C LEU A 33 3.03 -9.26 -5.41
N GLY A 34 1.78 -9.73 -5.42
CA GLY A 34 0.60 -8.86 -5.42
C GLY A 34 0.53 -7.95 -4.20
N MET A 35 0.93 -8.46 -3.03
CA MET A 35 1.00 -7.68 -1.79
C MET A 35 2.10 -6.61 -1.83
N LEU A 36 3.26 -6.92 -2.41
CA LEU A 36 4.33 -5.95 -2.62
C LEU A 36 3.89 -4.83 -3.56
N SER A 37 3.21 -5.16 -4.66
CA SER A 37 2.63 -4.15 -5.55
C SER A 37 1.61 -3.26 -4.83
N LEU A 38 0.78 -3.84 -3.95
CA LEU A 38 -0.18 -3.07 -3.17
C LEU A 38 0.51 -2.10 -2.21
N TYR A 39 1.58 -2.55 -1.54
CA TYR A 39 2.43 -1.73 -0.68
C TYR A 39 3.07 -0.56 -1.43
N GLU A 40 3.49 -0.74 -2.68
CA GLU A 40 4.06 0.35 -3.49
C GLU A 40 2.99 1.40 -3.85
N VAL A 41 1.78 0.96 -4.21
CA VAL A 41 0.68 1.86 -4.57
C VAL A 41 0.22 2.70 -3.38
N THR A 42 0.20 2.15 -2.16
CA THR A 42 -0.09 2.94 -0.95
C THR A 42 0.94 4.03 -0.76
N HIS A 43 2.23 3.77 -1.01
CA HIS A 43 3.29 4.76 -0.90
C HIS A 43 3.27 5.84 -1.98
N LEU A 44 2.80 5.52 -3.19
CA LEU A 44 2.63 6.47 -4.31
C LEU A 44 1.34 7.30 -4.22
N SER A 45 0.47 6.96 -3.28
CA SER A 45 -0.78 7.69 -3.06
C SER A 45 -0.57 8.89 -2.15
N ILE A 46 -1.12 10.03 -2.56
CA ILE A 46 -1.20 11.25 -1.75
C ILE A 46 -2.19 10.93 -0.65
N GLY A 47 -1.70 10.78 0.59
CA GLY A 47 -2.51 10.31 1.72
C GLY A 47 -3.70 11.22 2.02
N GLY A 48 -4.67 10.69 2.79
CA GLY A 48 -5.91 11.39 3.15
C GLY A 48 -7.17 10.54 3.02
N GLU A 49 -7.04 9.26 2.65
CA GLU A 49 -8.16 8.31 2.56
C GLU A 49 -7.95 7.15 3.55
N ASP A 50 -8.97 6.81 4.34
CA ASP A 50 -8.90 5.77 5.38
C ASP A 50 -8.48 4.40 4.81
N VAL A 51 -8.93 4.10 3.59
CA VAL A 51 -8.61 2.84 2.89
C VAL A 51 -7.12 2.70 2.55
N LEU A 52 -6.40 3.81 2.33
CA LEU A 52 -4.98 3.79 2.03
C LEU A 52 -4.14 3.52 3.27
N ASP A 53 -4.55 4.08 4.42
CA ASP A 53 -3.89 3.86 5.70
C ASP A 53 -4.14 2.43 6.20
N GLU A 54 -5.35 1.91 6.02
CA GLU A 54 -5.69 0.50 6.28
C GLU A 54 -4.87 -0.45 5.39
N ALA A 55 -4.81 -0.19 4.08
CA ALA A 55 -4.03 -0.99 3.14
C ALA A 55 -2.53 -0.97 3.46
N LEU A 56 -2.00 0.19 3.87
CA LEU A 56 -0.61 0.33 4.27
C LEU A 56 -0.30 -0.52 5.51
N ALA A 57 -1.14 -0.45 6.54
CA ALA A 57 -0.98 -1.26 7.75
C ALA A 57 -1.05 -2.77 7.41
N PHE A 58 -2.07 -3.18 6.67
CA PHE A 58 -2.27 -4.56 6.26
C PHE A 58 -1.07 -5.12 5.49
N THR A 59 -0.63 -4.42 4.44
CA THR A 59 0.50 -4.87 3.61
C THR A 59 1.81 -4.90 4.39
N THR A 60 2.07 -3.91 5.25
CA THR A 60 3.30 -3.86 6.06
C THR A 60 3.40 -5.05 7.01
N THR A 61 2.35 -5.32 7.78
CA THR A 61 2.34 -6.43 8.76
C THR A 61 2.48 -7.78 8.08
N ASN A 62 1.73 -8.00 6.99
CA ASN A 62 1.77 -9.28 6.29
C ASN A 62 3.11 -9.49 5.57
N LEU A 63 3.67 -8.47 4.89
CA LEU A 63 4.99 -8.55 4.26
C LEU A 63 6.10 -8.85 5.25
N GLN A 64 6.07 -8.26 6.46
CA GLN A 64 7.02 -8.58 7.53
C GLN A 64 6.88 -10.02 8.01
N SER A 65 5.66 -10.53 8.14
CA SER A 65 5.39 -11.90 8.58
C SER A 65 5.81 -12.95 7.55
N VAL A 66 5.63 -12.68 6.25
CA VAL A 66 6.00 -13.64 5.19
C VAL A 66 7.48 -13.55 4.80
N LEU A 67 8.15 -12.42 5.06
CA LEU A 67 9.57 -12.18 4.70
C LEU A 67 10.51 -13.37 4.98
N PRO A 68 10.45 -14.06 6.15
CA PRO A 68 11.34 -15.18 6.44
C PRO A 68 11.07 -16.45 5.60
N GLN A 69 9.89 -16.53 4.99
CA GLN A 69 9.41 -17.68 4.23
C GLN A 69 9.53 -17.48 2.71
N LEU A 70 9.89 -16.28 2.26
CA LEU A 70 10.05 -15.95 0.84
C LEU A 70 11.39 -16.45 0.29
N ASN A 71 11.42 -16.73 -1.00
CA ASN A 71 12.69 -16.99 -1.69
C ASN A 71 13.64 -15.77 -1.59
N THR A 72 14.93 -16.01 -1.71
CA THR A 72 15.99 -15.00 -1.53
C THR A 72 15.82 -13.76 -2.41
N HIS A 73 15.33 -13.91 -3.64
CA HIS A 73 15.11 -12.79 -4.56
C HIS A 73 13.94 -11.90 -4.11
N LEU A 74 12.78 -12.51 -3.83
CA LEU A 74 11.58 -11.81 -3.42
C LEU A 74 11.73 -11.21 -2.02
N ALA A 75 12.38 -11.93 -1.09
CA ALA A 75 12.73 -11.42 0.23
C ALA A 75 13.59 -10.15 0.14
N ALA A 76 14.55 -10.10 -0.79
CA ALA A 76 15.37 -8.91 -1.01
C ALA A 76 14.54 -7.72 -1.54
N GLN A 77 13.57 -7.97 -2.44
CA GLN A 77 12.65 -6.94 -2.94
C GLN A 77 11.75 -6.40 -1.83
N VAL A 78 11.12 -7.28 -1.05
CA VAL A 78 10.25 -6.90 0.07
C VAL A 78 11.06 -6.15 1.14
N SER A 79 12.24 -6.65 1.50
CA SER A 79 13.14 -5.97 2.46
C SER A 79 13.53 -4.57 1.98
N ARG A 80 13.82 -4.39 0.68
CA ARG A 80 14.11 -3.06 0.12
C ARG A 80 12.90 -2.13 0.19
N ALA A 81 11.70 -2.63 -0.13
CA ALA A 81 10.48 -1.84 -0.06
C ALA A 81 10.13 -1.42 1.38
N LEU A 82 10.28 -2.32 2.35
CA LEU A 82 10.09 -2.04 3.77
C LEU A 82 11.15 -1.07 4.32
N ASN A 83 12.41 -1.18 3.89
CA ASN A 83 13.49 -0.29 4.31
C ASN A 83 13.43 1.11 3.66
N ARG A 84 12.64 1.29 2.60
CA ARG A 84 12.54 2.54 1.87
C ARG A 84 11.15 3.16 2.04
N PRO A 85 10.80 3.68 3.23
CA PRO A 85 9.57 4.43 3.40
C PRO A 85 9.74 5.76 2.66
N MET A 86 9.41 5.82 1.36
CA MET A 86 9.45 7.05 0.56
C MET A 86 8.57 8.17 1.14
N ARG A 87 7.75 7.87 2.16
CA ARG A 87 6.93 8.80 2.93
C ARG A 87 7.64 9.53 4.08
N LYS A 88 8.93 9.31 4.35
CA LYS A 88 9.63 10.04 5.43
C LYS A 88 10.23 11.40 5.04
N TYR A 89 10.20 11.79 3.77
CA TYR A 89 10.90 13.00 3.30
C TYR A 89 10.02 14.11 2.69
N LEU A 90 8.70 13.94 2.65
CA LEU A 90 7.80 15.04 2.27
C LEU A 90 7.02 15.50 3.50
N PRO A 91 7.39 16.63 4.14
CA PRO A 91 6.56 17.21 5.17
C PRO A 91 5.16 17.45 4.60
N ARG A 92 4.12 16.98 5.31
CA ARG A 92 2.70 17.11 4.94
C ARG A 92 2.20 18.57 4.90
N ASN A 93 3.08 19.53 5.18
CA ASN A 93 2.77 20.95 5.16
C ASN A 93 3.69 21.64 4.16
N CYS A 94 3.22 21.84 2.93
CA CYS A 94 3.54 23.02 2.10
C CYS A 94 2.73 22.98 0.79
N ILE A 95 1.40 22.98 0.88
CA ILE A 95 0.59 23.78 -0.05
C ILE A 95 -0.27 24.68 0.84
N LYS A 96 0.29 25.81 1.26
CA LYS A 96 -0.56 26.94 1.64
C LYS A 96 -1.30 27.32 0.36
N LYS A 97 -2.60 27.06 0.31
CA LYS A 97 -3.46 27.71 -0.67
C LYS A 97 -3.30 29.22 -0.45
N SER A 98 -2.80 29.92 -1.47
CA SER A 98 -2.89 31.36 -1.62
C SER A 98 -3.61 31.65 -2.91
#